data_AF-A0A9E3Y3W5-F1
#
_entry.id   AF-A0A9E3Y3W5-F1
#
_cell.length_a   1.000
_cell.length_b   1.000
_cell.length_c   1.000
_cell.angle_alpha   90.00
_cell.angle_beta   90.00
_cell.angle_gamma   90.00
#
_symmetry.space_group_name_H-M   'P 1'
#
loop_
_entity.id
_entity.type
_entity.pdbx_description
1 polymer ?
#
loop_
_entity_poly.entity_id
_entity_poly.type
_entity_poly.pdbx_seq_one_letter_code
_entity_poly.pdbx_strand_id
1 'polypeptide(L)'
;MTEHRSIDSELIEALTAAGDPYLSCDDCFEQTDVAVESLLATDGHLDDPFRVHLLRCPACHDEAVSLAELIGPELGLTPTEATARLDAELVREGAP
;
A
#
# COMPACT_ATOMS: atom_id res chain seq x y z
N MET A 1 -18.39 -1.49 22.67
CA MET A 1 -17.65 -2.63 23.27
C MET A 1 -16.45 -2.85 22.38
N THR A 2 -15.26 -2.46 22.81
CA THR A 2 -14.06 -2.59 21.98
C THR A 2 -13.53 -4.00 22.15
N GLU A 3 -13.72 -4.83 21.13
CA GLU A 3 -13.05 -6.12 21.05
C GLU A 3 -11.55 -5.86 20.86
N HIS A 4 -10.75 -6.30 21.82
CA HIS A 4 -9.31 -6.16 21.76
C HIS A 4 -8.80 -7.33 20.91
N ARG A 5 -8.51 -7.07 19.63
CA ARG A 5 -7.89 -8.06 18.76
C ARG A 5 -6.51 -8.39 19.35
N SER A 6 -6.32 -9.66 19.73
CA SER A 6 -5.00 -10.14 20.14
C SER A 6 -4.04 -9.95 18.98
N ILE A 7 -2.90 -9.32 19.23
CA ILE A 7 -1.81 -9.21 18.26
C ILE A 7 -1.05 -10.54 18.31
N ASP A 8 -0.95 -11.24 17.19
CA ASP A 8 -0.16 -12.47 17.06
C ASP A 8 1.31 -12.15 16.75
N SER A 9 2.15 -13.18 16.79
CA SER A 9 3.59 -13.03 16.58
C SER A 9 3.95 -12.56 15.17
N GLU A 10 3.14 -12.92 14.16
CA GLU A 10 3.37 -12.52 12.77
C GLU A 10 3.13 -11.02 12.59
N LEU A 11 2.06 -10.50 13.20
CA LEU A 11 1.77 -9.07 13.19
C LEU A 11 2.80 -8.26 14.00
N ILE A 12 3.29 -8.80 15.12
CA ILE A 12 4.40 -8.16 15.86
C ILE A 12 5.65 -8.10 14.97
N GLU A 13 6.00 -9.18 14.29
CA GLU A 13 7.16 -9.22 13.40
C GLU A 13 7.01 -8.24 12.24
N ALA A 14 5.84 -8.17 11.60
CA ALA A 14 5.57 -7.19 10.54
C ALA A 14 5.75 -5.74 11.01
N LEU A 15 5.33 -5.43 12.24
CA LEU A 15 5.41 -4.09 12.82
C LEU A 15 6.79 -3.71 13.38
N THR A 16 7.63 -4.69 13.72
CA THR A 16 8.92 -4.46 14.39
C THR A 16 10.13 -4.77 13.53
N ALA A 17 9.95 -5.52 12.44
CA ALA A 17 10.98 -5.70 11.43
C ALA A 17 11.19 -4.39 10.67
N ALA A 18 12.44 -3.90 10.65
CA ALA A 18 12.80 -2.83 9.75
C ALA A 18 12.67 -3.36 8.30
N GLY A 19 11.74 -2.78 7.53
CA GLY A 19 11.72 -2.96 6.09
C GLY A 19 12.98 -2.35 5.48
N ASP A 20 13.58 -3.04 4.51
CA ASP A 20 14.69 -2.54 3.71
C ASP A 20 14.27 -2.59 2.23
N PRO A 21 14.26 -1.46 1.50
CA PRO A 21 14.53 -0.10 1.98
C PRO A 21 13.50 0.44 2.98
N TYR A 22 13.98 1.20 3.97
CA TYR A 22 13.16 1.81 5.01
C TYR A 22 12.40 3.05 4.49
N LEU A 23 11.12 3.14 4.87
CA LEU A 23 10.29 4.32 4.74
C LEU A 23 9.46 4.46 6.03
N SER A 24 9.34 5.68 6.57
CA SER A 24 8.49 5.91 7.74
C SER A 24 7.01 6.02 7.36
N CYS A 25 6.09 5.84 8.32
CA CYS A 25 4.66 6.02 8.05
C CYS A 25 4.33 7.47 7.64
N ASP A 26 5.04 8.45 8.20
CA ASP A 26 4.85 9.87 7.87
C ASP A 26 5.29 10.15 6.43
N ASP A 27 6.47 9.67 6.02
CA ASP A 27 6.95 9.81 4.64
C ASP A 27 6.05 9.03 3.66
N CYS A 28 5.50 7.89 4.07
CA CYS A 28 4.50 7.16 3.28
C CYS A 28 3.27 8.05 3.05
N PHE A 29 2.71 8.64 4.12
CA PHE A 29 1.50 9.46 4.02
C PHE A 29 1.68 10.67 3.11
N GLU A 30 2.87 11.30 3.09
CA GLU A 30 3.18 12.39 2.17
C GLU A 30 3.19 11.98 0.68
N GLN A 31 3.41 10.69 0.40
CA GLN A 31 3.55 10.16 -0.95
C GLN A 31 2.30 9.41 -1.45
N THR A 32 1.44 8.93 -0.54
CA THR A 32 0.33 8.00 -0.86
C THR A 32 -0.55 8.47 -1.99
N ASP A 33 -1.01 9.73 -1.94
CA ASP A 33 -1.92 10.29 -2.94
C ASP A 33 -1.30 10.22 -4.35
N VAL A 34 -0.09 10.77 -4.48
CA VAL A 34 0.63 10.84 -5.77
C VAL A 34 1.00 9.45 -6.28
N ALA A 35 1.45 8.58 -5.38
CA ALA A 35 1.90 7.23 -5.74
C ALA A 35 0.75 6.38 -6.27
N VAL A 36 -0.40 6.37 -5.57
CA VAL A 36 -1.59 5.61 -5.97
C VAL A 36 -2.20 6.21 -7.24
N GLU A 37 -2.31 7.52 -7.35
CA GLU A 37 -2.82 8.18 -8.57
C GLU A 37 -1.93 7.85 -9.79
N SER A 38 -0.61 7.98 -9.66
CA SER A 38 0.33 7.68 -10.74
C SER A 38 0.26 6.22 -11.18
N LEU A 39 0.19 5.29 -10.22
CA LEU A 39 0.07 3.85 -10.49
C LEU A 39 -1.19 3.56 -11.32
N LEU A 40 -2.33 4.11 -10.93
CA LEU A 40 -3.62 3.85 -11.58
C LEU A 40 -3.73 4.55 -12.95
N ALA A 41 -3.24 5.78 -13.07
CA ALA A 41 -3.43 6.61 -14.26
C ALA A 41 -2.47 6.29 -15.42
N THR A 42 -1.25 5.83 -15.12
CA THR A 42 -0.19 5.69 -16.15
C THR A 42 0.37 4.28 -16.30
N ASP A 43 -0.24 3.29 -15.63
CA ASP A 43 0.34 1.94 -15.48
C ASP A 43 1.75 2.01 -14.85
N GLY A 44 1.97 3.00 -13.96
CA GLY A 44 3.25 3.29 -13.34
C GLY A 44 3.71 2.21 -12.37
N HIS A 45 4.85 2.45 -11.73
CA HIS A 45 5.42 1.55 -10.72
C HIS A 45 5.56 2.30 -9.39
N LEU A 46 5.40 1.59 -8.29
CA LEU A 46 5.65 2.16 -6.97
C LEU A 46 7.16 2.13 -6.71
N ASP A 47 7.67 3.21 -6.12
CA ASP A 47 9.05 3.23 -5.64
C ASP A 47 9.25 2.14 -4.58
N ASP A 48 10.42 1.48 -4.62
CA ASP A 48 10.71 0.32 -3.77
C ASP A 48 10.51 0.56 -2.26
N PRO A 49 10.93 1.68 -1.66
CA PRO A 49 10.65 1.97 -0.24
C PRO A 49 9.16 2.03 0.08
N PHE A 50 8.37 2.64 -0.82
CA PHE A 50 6.93 2.76 -0.65
C PHE A 50 6.24 1.40 -0.78
N ARG A 51 6.60 0.62 -1.81
CA ARG A 51 6.10 -0.74 -2.01
C ARG A 51 6.42 -1.66 -0.82
N VAL A 52 7.67 -1.65 -0.36
CA VAL A 52 8.10 -2.45 0.81
C VAL A 52 7.37 -2.01 2.08
N HIS A 53 7.12 -0.72 2.26
CA HIS A 53 6.37 -0.22 3.41
C HIS A 53 4.92 -0.72 3.40
N LEU A 54 4.22 -0.63 2.26
CA LEU A 54 2.84 -1.12 2.14
C LEU A 54 2.72 -2.64 2.37
N LEU A 55 3.74 -3.43 2.02
CA LEU A 55 3.79 -4.86 2.34
C LEU A 55 3.95 -5.16 3.84
N ARG A 56 4.46 -4.22 4.63
CA ARG A 56 4.81 -4.42 6.05
C ARG A 56 3.90 -3.68 7.02
N CYS A 57 3.24 -2.61 6.57
CA CYS A 57 2.35 -1.80 7.38
C CYS A 57 0.89 -1.97 6.93
N PRO A 58 0.09 -2.83 7.61
CA PRO A 58 -1.30 -3.05 7.24
C PRO A 58 -2.16 -1.78 7.25
N ALA A 59 -1.86 -0.83 8.14
CA ALA A 59 -2.60 0.43 8.22
C ALA A 59 -2.37 1.30 6.97
N CYS A 60 -1.13 1.43 6.52
CA CYS A 60 -0.82 2.18 5.30
C CYS A 60 -1.32 1.45 4.05
N HIS A 61 -1.31 0.12 4.06
CA HIS A 61 -1.93 -0.69 3.00
C HIS A 61 -3.44 -0.43 2.89
N ASP A 62 -4.16 -0.49 4.00
CA ASP A 62 -5.61 -0.24 4.04
C ASP A 62 -5.95 1.18 3.55
N GLU A 63 -5.10 2.17 3.88
CA GLU A 63 -5.24 3.54 3.36
C GLU A 63 -5.05 3.59 1.83
N ALA A 64 -3.99 2.96 1.30
CA ALA A 64 -3.74 2.93 -0.14
C ALA A 64 -4.86 2.20 -0.91
N VAL A 65 -5.40 1.11 -0.35
CA VAL A 65 -6.57 0.40 -0.89
C VAL A 65 -7.80 1.32 -0.91
N SER A 66 -8.09 1.98 0.22
CA SER A 66 -9.24 2.88 0.35
C SER A 66 -9.15 4.03 -0.66
N LEU A 67 -7.95 4.60 -0.85
CA LEU A 67 -7.71 5.62 -1.84
C LEU A 67 -7.90 5.08 -3.27
N ALA A 68 -7.37 3.90 -3.59
CA ALA A 68 -7.52 3.29 -4.90
C ALA A 68 -8.99 3.02 -5.25
N GLU A 69 -9.79 2.54 -4.29
CA GLU A 69 -11.23 2.37 -4.44
C GLU A 69 -11.95 3.70 -4.70
N LEU A 70 -11.51 4.77 -4.04
CA LEU A 70 -12.09 6.10 -4.14
C LEU A 70 -11.82 6.75 -5.50
N ILE A 71 -10.56 6.72 -5.97
CA ILE A 71 -10.15 7.46 -7.18
C ILE A 71 -10.23 6.62 -8.46
N GLY A 72 -10.24 5.28 -8.36
CA GLY A 72 -10.33 4.38 -9.51
C GLY A 72 -11.46 4.72 -10.49
N PRO A 73 -12.70 5.00 -10.03
CA PRO A 73 -13.81 5.42 -10.89
C PRO A 73 -13.52 6.70 -11.71
N GLU A 74 -12.74 7.64 -11.17
CA GLU A 74 -12.37 8.87 -11.88
C GLU A 74 -11.39 8.59 -13.03
N LEU A 75 -10.62 7.51 -12.90
CA LEU A 75 -9.66 7.01 -13.90
C LEU A 75 -10.26 5.96 -14.84
N GLY A 76 -11.58 5.71 -14.76
CA GLY A 76 -12.27 4.75 -15.62
C GLY A 76 -12.09 3.28 -15.21
N LEU A 77 -11.63 3.02 -13.99
CA LEU A 77 -11.51 1.69 -13.40
C LEU A 77 -12.70 1.43 -12.47
N THR A 78 -13.12 0.17 -12.35
CA THR A 78 -13.95 -0.24 -11.21
C THR A 78 -13.12 -0.26 -9.92
N PRO A 79 -13.73 -0.11 -8.74
CA PRO A 79 -12.99 -0.21 -7.47
C PRO A 79 -12.18 -1.49 -7.33
N THR A 80 -12.74 -2.63 -7.79
CA THR A 80 -12.04 -3.92 -7.79
C THR A 80 -10.87 -3.97 -8.77
N GLU A 81 -10.96 -3.33 -9.93
CA GLU A 81 -9.83 -3.25 -10.86
C GLU A 81 -8.71 -2.36 -10.30
N ALA A 82 -9.08 -1.26 -9.64
CA ALA A 82 -8.11 -0.36 -9.01
C ALA A 82 -7.34 -1.04 -7.86
N THR A 83 -8.04 -1.76 -6.97
CA THR A 83 -7.39 -2.50 -5.87
C THR A 83 -6.58 -3.69 -6.39
N ALA A 84 -7.09 -4.43 -7.37
CA ALA A 84 -6.33 -5.52 -7.99
C ALA A 84 -5.03 -5.02 -8.65
N ARG A 85 -5.02 -3.80 -9.19
CA ARG A 85 -3.82 -3.18 -9.75
C ARG A 85 -2.79 -2.82 -8.67
N LEU A 86 -3.25 -2.27 -7.55
CA LEU A 86 -2.41 -2.01 -6.38
C LEU A 86 -1.79 -3.31 -5.86
N ASP A 87 -2.61 -4.34 -5.62
CA ASP A 87 -2.14 -5.63 -5.12
C ASP A 87 -1.12 -6.30 -6.06
N ALA A 88 -1.36 -6.20 -7.38
CA ALA A 88 -0.45 -6.73 -8.39
C ALA A 88 0.92 -6.03 -8.37
N GLU A 89 0.96 -4.73 -8.05
CA GLU A 89 2.20 -3.98 -7.90
C GLU A 89 2.97 -4.40 -6.63
N LEU A 90 2.27 -4.62 -5.52
CA LEU A 90 2.88 -5.02 -4.26
C LEU A 90 3.52 -6.41 -4.33
N VAL A 91 2.90 -7.34 -5.06
CA VAL A 91 3.39 -8.72 -5.25
C VAL A 91 4.47 -8.82 -6.34
N ARG A 92 4.73 -7.76 -7.11
CA ARG A 92 5.78 -7.79 -8.13
C ARG A 92 7.16 -7.96 -7.49
N GLU A 93 7.84 -9.06 -7.80
CA GLU A 93 9.25 -9.25 -7.45
C GLU A 93 10.12 -8.34 -8.31
N GLY A 94 10.87 -7.44 -7.66
CA GLY A 94 11.95 -6.59 -8.20
C GLY A 94 11.95 -6.37 -9.71
N ALA A 95 11.25 -5.33 -10.17
CA ALA A 95 11.58 -4.70 -11.45
C ALA A 95 12.71 -3.68 -11.21
N PRO A 96 13.71 -3.61 -12.09
CA PRO A 96 14.96 -2.84 -11.89
C PRO A 96 14.77 -1.31 -11.88
#